data_AF-A0A519BUD1-F1
#
_entry.id   AF-A0A519BUD1-F1
#
_cell.length_a   1.000
_cell.length_b   1.000
_cell.length_c   1.000
_cell.angle_alpha   90.00
_cell.angle_beta   90.00
_cell.angle_gamma   90.00
#
_symmetry.space_group_name_H-M   'P 1'
#
loop_
_entity.id
_entity.type
_entity.pdbx_description
1 polymer ?
#
loop_
_entity_poly.entity_id
_entity_poly.type
_entity_poly.pdbx_seq_one_letter_code
_entity_poly.pdbx_strand_id
1 'polypeptide(L)'
;MNIKETVLKNTKIVYLIILLLGVSVLSAFSYMTYIFYQSVQGTAYLSWTYLIASPTLFSLILILTLLFVGEEQTANEIADFLSRN
;
A
#
# COMPACT_ATOMS: atom_id res chain seq x y z
N MET A 1 12.71 23.00 -11.75
CA MET A 1 12.69 22.52 -10.35
C MET A 1 13.05 21.05 -10.38
N ASN A 2 13.98 20.60 -9.54
CA ASN A 2 14.35 19.18 -9.50
C ASN A 2 13.15 18.37 -8.97
N ILE A 3 12.91 17.15 -9.48
CA ILE A 3 11.86 16.25 -8.99
C ILE A 3 12.00 16.05 -7.48
N LYS A 4 13.25 15.89 -7.01
CA LYS A 4 13.58 15.78 -5.59
C LYS A 4 13.13 17.00 -4.77
N GLU A 5 13.44 18.21 -5.24
CA GLU A 5 12.96 19.45 -4.58
C GLU A 5 11.44 19.53 -4.54
N THR A 6 10.77 19.05 -5.60
CA THR A 6 9.31 19.11 -5.70
C THR A 6 8.65 18.15 -4.71
N VAL A 7 9.20 16.94 -4.55
CA VAL A 7 8.74 15.95 -3.57
C VAL A 7 8.97 16.45 -2.15
N LEU A 8 10.17 16.95 -1.84
CA LEU A 8 10.51 17.45 -0.49
C LEU A 8 9.78 18.74 -0.11
N LYS A 9 9.34 19.55 -1.08
CA LYS A 9 8.48 20.71 -0.82
C LYS A 9 7.04 20.30 -0.49
N ASN A 10 6.62 19.09 -0.88
CA ASN A 10 5.26 18.58 -0.73
C ASN A 10 5.20 17.30 0.12
N THR A 11 6.14 17.12 1.05
CA THR A 11 6.33 15.93 1.90
C THR A 11 5.01 15.40 2.46
N LYS A 12 4.18 16.27 3.05
CA LYS A 12 2.88 15.89 3.61
C LYS A 12 1.91 15.32 2.60
N ILE A 13 1.83 15.93 1.42
CA ILE A 13 0.94 15.49 0.35
C ILE A 13 1.41 14.14 -0.20
N VAL A 14 2.71 13.99 -0.42
CA VAL A 14 3.31 12.75 -0.91
C VAL A 14 3.08 11.61 0.08
N TYR A 15 3.34 11.85 1.36
CA TYR A 15 3.06 10.90 2.43
C TYR A 15 1.59 10.47 2.48
N LEU A 16 0.67 11.44 2.45
CA LEU A 16 -0.77 11.17 2.45
C LEU A 16 -1.22 10.38 1.21
N ILE A 17 -0.68 10.69 0.02
CA ILE A 17 -0.99 9.94 -1.20
C ILE A 17 -0.58 8.48 -1.05
N ILE A 18 0.64 8.21 -0.57
CA ILE A 18 1.15 6.85 -0.42
C ILE A 18 0.36 6.08 0.63
N LEU A 19 0.04 6.73 1.76
CA LEU A 19 -0.79 6.13 2.80
C LEU A 19 -2.19 5.82 2.27
N LEU A 20 -2.79 6.73 1.49
CA LEU A 20 -4.10 6.55 0.88
C LEU A 20 -4.10 5.44 -0.17
N LEU A 21 -3.03 5.29 -0.95
CA LEU A 21 -2.84 4.16 -1.86
C LEU A 21 -2.78 2.84 -1.09
N GLY A 22 -2.02 2.78 -0.01
CA GLY A 22 -1.96 1.61 0.88
C GLY A 22 -3.34 1.23 1.42
N VAL A 23 -4.08 2.20 1.97
CA VAL A 23 -5.44 1.98 2.51
C VAL A 23 -6.44 1.57 1.42
N SER A 24 -6.30 2.10 0.20
CA SER A 24 -7.16 1.75 -0.93
C SER A 24 -6.94 0.30 -1.36
N VAL A 25 -5.68 -0.14 -1.46
CA VAL A 25 -5.33 -1.54 -1.74
C VAL A 25 -5.85 -2.44 -0.61
N LEU A 26 -5.62 -2.06 0.65
CA LEU A 26 -6.11 -2.81 1.81
C LEU A 26 -7.63 -3.03 1.73
N SER A 27 -8.39 -1.97 1.46
CA SER A 27 -9.84 -2.01 1.40
C SER A 27 -10.35 -2.85 0.22
N ALA A 28 -9.80 -2.63 -0.98
CA ALA A 28 -10.21 -3.35 -2.19
C ALA A 28 -9.93 -4.85 -2.08
N PHE A 29 -8.72 -5.23 -1.62
CA PHE A 29 -8.36 -6.64 -1.50
C PHE A 29 -9.01 -7.32 -0.30
N SER A 30 -9.29 -6.61 0.79
CA SER A 30 -10.12 -7.15 1.88
C SER A 30 -11.52 -7.50 1.38
N TYR A 31 -12.15 -6.60 0.62
CA TYR A 31 -13.46 -6.85 0.04
C TYR A 31 -13.44 -8.01 -0.97
N MET A 32 -12.48 -8.03 -1.89
CA MET A 32 -12.32 -9.13 -2.86
C MET A 32 -12.10 -10.47 -2.16
N THR A 33 -11.25 -10.51 -1.12
CA THR A 33 -11.01 -11.71 -0.33
C THR A 33 -12.30 -12.21 0.33
N TYR A 34 -13.08 -11.30 0.92
CA TYR A 34 -14.36 -11.64 1.53
C TYR A 34 -15.33 -12.23 0.52
N ILE A 35 -15.55 -11.57 -0.62
CA ILE A 35 -16.47 -12.04 -1.67
C ILE A 35 -16.02 -13.39 -2.22
N PHE A 36 -14.71 -13.56 -2.48
CA PHE A 36 -14.17 -14.82 -2.98
C PHE A 36 -14.32 -15.94 -1.95
N TYR A 37 -14.00 -15.70 -0.68
CA TYR A 37 -14.19 -16.69 0.39
C TYR A 37 -15.63 -17.19 0.44
N GLN A 38 -16.61 -16.28 0.38
CA GLN A 38 -18.03 -16.65 0.40
C GLN A 38 -18.43 -17.45 -0.85
N SER A 39 -17.87 -17.15 -2.02
CA SER A 39 -18.21 -17.86 -3.26
C SER A 39 -17.58 -19.25 -3.38
N VAL A 40 -16.43 -19.49 -2.75
CA VAL A 40 -15.70 -20.78 -2.82
C VAL A 40 -15.81 -21.63 -1.56
N GLN A 41 -16.58 -21.21 -0.57
CA GLN A 41 -16.73 -21.93 0.69
C GLN A 41 -17.22 -23.37 0.45
N GLY A 42 -16.54 -24.35 1.07
CA GLY A 42 -16.86 -25.77 0.89
C GLY A 42 -16.34 -26.39 -0.41
N THR A 43 -15.58 -25.65 -1.21
CA THR A 43 -14.92 -26.16 -2.42
C THR A 43 -13.41 -26.32 -2.22
N ALA A 44 -12.75 -27.03 -3.15
CA ALA A 44 -11.29 -27.17 -3.16
C ALA A 44 -10.55 -25.83 -3.38
N TYR A 45 -11.24 -24.78 -3.83
CA TYR A 45 -10.65 -23.45 -4.07
C TYR A 45 -10.52 -22.59 -2.81
N LEU A 46 -10.93 -23.09 -1.64
CA LEU A 46 -10.83 -22.35 -0.37
C LEU A 46 -9.41 -21.88 -0.06
N SER A 47 -8.39 -22.68 -0.42
CA SER A 47 -6.99 -22.33 -0.22
C SER A 47 -6.54 -21.14 -1.08
N TRP A 48 -7.20 -20.89 -2.21
CA TRP A 48 -6.88 -19.76 -3.10
C TRP A 48 -7.30 -18.41 -2.50
N THR A 49 -8.21 -18.42 -1.52
CA THR A 49 -8.56 -17.23 -0.74
C THR A 49 -7.32 -16.62 -0.08
N TYR A 50 -6.35 -17.44 0.37
CA TYR A 50 -5.12 -16.94 0.98
C TYR A 50 -4.21 -16.22 -0.01
N LEU A 51 -4.19 -16.66 -1.27
CA LEU A 51 -3.44 -15.97 -2.32
C LEU A 51 -4.06 -14.60 -2.61
N ILE A 52 -5.39 -14.53 -2.68
CA ILE A 52 -6.12 -13.27 -2.90
C ILE A 52 -6.01 -12.33 -1.69
N ALA A 53 -5.86 -12.87 -0.48
CA ALA A 53 -5.62 -12.11 0.75
C ALA A 53 -4.20 -11.54 0.86
N SER A 54 -3.23 -12.04 0.07
CA SER A 54 -1.83 -11.63 0.20
C SER A 54 -1.60 -10.12 0.02
N PRO A 55 -2.25 -9.41 -0.93
CA PRO A 55 -2.06 -7.97 -1.08
C PRO A 55 -2.60 -7.18 0.12
N THR A 56 -3.62 -7.71 0.81
CA THR A 56 -4.13 -7.15 2.08
C THR A 56 -3.01 -7.14 3.12
N LEU A 57 -2.33 -8.27 3.33
CA LEU A 57 -1.20 -8.36 4.27
C LEU A 57 -0.05 -7.43 3.90
N PHE A 58 0.34 -7.40 2.62
CA PHE A 58 1.39 -6.49 2.15
C PHE A 58 1.02 -5.02 2.36
N SER A 59 -0.22 -4.63 2.05
CA SER A 59 -0.69 -3.26 2.27
C SER A 59 -0.71 -2.89 3.76
N LEU A 60 -1.06 -3.83 4.64
CA LEU A 60 -1.04 -3.62 6.08
C LEU A 60 0.39 -3.37 6.58
N ILE A 61 1.34 -4.20 6.15
CA ILE A 61 2.77 -4.03 6.48
C ILE A 61 3.28 -2.69 5.95
N LEU A 62 2.93 -2.31 4.72
CA LEU A 62 3.30 -1.03 4.15
C LEU A 62 2.75 0.14 4.97
N ILE A 63 1.46 0.13 5.31
CA ILE A 63 0.85 1.19 6.13
C ILE A 63 1.54 1.30 7.49
N LEU A 64 1.77 0.17 8.17
CA LEU A 64 2.47 0.16 9.45
C LEU A 64 3.88 0.73 9.30
N THR A 65 4.61 0.32 8.26
CA THR A 65 5.96 0.82 7.99
C THR A 65 5.94 2.33 7.79
N LEU A 66 5.02 2.86 6.99
CA LEU A 66 4.87 4.30 6.76
C LEU A 66 4.57 5.06 8.06
N LEU A 67 3.70 4.51 8.91
CA LEU A 67 3.37 5.11 10.20
C LEU A 67 4.56 5.13 11.17
N PHE A 68 5.41 4.09 11.15
CA PHE A 68 6.62 4.02 11.97
C PHE A 68 7.76 4.91 11.45
N VAL A 69 7.96 4.93 10.15
CA VAL A 69 9.02 5.68 9.47
C VAL A 69 8.73 7.18 9.47
N GLY A 70 7.46 7.56 9.31
CA GLY A 70 7.01 8.95 9.34
C GLY A 70 7.17 9.68 8.01
N GLU A 71 6.69 10.93 8.01
CA GLU A 71 6.48 11.75 6.82
C GLU A 71 7.79 12.08 6.07
N GLU A 72 8.79 12.61 6.79
CA GLU A 72 10.04 13.11 6.20
C GLU A 72 10.86 12.00 5.54
N GLN A 73 11.01 10.87 6.24
CA GLN A 73 11.78 9.75 5.73
C GLN A 73 11.08 9.08 4.53
N THR A 74 9.74 8.98 4.57
CA THR A 74 8.96 8.50 3.43
C THR A 74 9.16 9.38 2.19
N ALA A 75 9.06 10.70 2.34
CA ALA A 75 9.24 11.61 1.20
C ALA A 75 10.67 11.60 0.66
N ASN A 76 11.68 11.45 1.52
CA ASN A 76 13.08 11.28 1.10
C ASN A 76 13.28 10.01 0.27
N GLU A 77 12.78 8.86 0.74
CA GLU A 77 12.91 7.59 0.00
C GLU A 77 12.20 7.65 -1.37
N ILE A 78 11.04 8.30 -1.43
CA ILE A 78 10.28 8.47 -2.67
C ILE A 78 10.97 9.44 -3.61
N ALA A 79 11.53 10.53 -3.09
CA ALA A 79 12.32 11.46 -3.88
C ALA A 79 13.57 10.78 -4.46
N ASP A 80 14.24 9.94 -3.68
CA ASP A 80 15.40 9.18 -4.10
C ASP A 80 15.04 8.10 -5.13
N PHE A 81 13.91 7.41 -4.96
CA PHE A 81 13.40 6.45 -5.93
C PHE A 81 13.07 7.12 -7.27
N LEU A 82 12.38 8.26 -7.25
CA LEU A 82 11.97 8.99 -8.46
C LEU A 82 13.12 9.73 -9.15
N SER A 83 14.22 10.00 -8.45
CA SER A 83 15.40 10.69 -9.01
C SER A 83 16.52 9.75 -9.47
N ARG A 84 16.42 8.46 -9.14
CA ARG A 84 17.32 7.40 -9.64
C ARG A 84 16.90 6.84 -11.01
N ASN A 85 15.75 7.28 -11.54
CA ASN A 85 15.30 7.10 -12.93
C ASN A 85 15.32 8.43 -13.67
#